data_AF-A0A4U1EAU8-F1
#
_entry.id   AF-A0A4U1EAU8-F1
#
_cell.length_a   1.000
_cell.length_b   1.000
_cell.length_c   1.000
_cell.angle_alpha   90.00
_cell.angle_beta   90.00
_cell.angle_gamma   90.00
#
_symmetry.space_group_name_H-M   'P 1'
#
loop_
_entity.id
_entity.type
_entity.pdbx_description
1 polymer ?
#
loop_
_entity_poly.entity_id
_entity_poly.type
_entity_poly.pdbx_seq_one_letter_code
_entity_poly.pdbx_strand_id
1 'polypeptide(L)' 'MPPNLTGYYCFVSQKNLESYLQALNINMALRKIAPLLKPDEETDHRGSHVTVKTLSTFRN' A
#
# COMPACT_ATOMS: atom_id res chain seq x y z
N MET A 1 19.70 -5.37 -16.03
CA MET A 1 18.57 -4.44 -16.22
C MET A 1 17.73 -4.46 -14.96
N PRO A 2 17.27 -3.30 -14.42
CA PRO A 2 16.30 -3.30 -13.35
C PRO A 2 15.00 -3.98 -13.82
N PRO A 3 14.27 -4.66 -12.93
CA PRO A 3 13.04 -5.35 -13.30
C PRO A 3 11.94 -4.35 -13.68
N ASN A 4 11.10 -4.73 -14.63
CA ASN A 4 9.85 -4.01 -14.89
C ASN A 4 8.86 -4.33 -13.77
N LEU A 5 8.37 -3.29 -13.10
CA LEU A 5 7.44 -3.37 -11.97
C LEU A 5 6.02 -2.93 -12.37
N THR A 6 5.79 -2.66 -13.66
CA THR A 6 4.47 -2.24 -14.15
C THR A 6 3.45 -3.36 -13.99
N GLY A 7 2.32 -3.05 -13.36
CA GLY A 7 1.26 -4.01 -13.14
C GLY A 7 0.19 -3.56 -12.15
N TYR A 8 -0.83 -4.41 -12.04
CA TYR A 8 -1.85 -4.32 -11.00
C TYR A 8 -1.62 -5.44 -9.98
N TYR A 9 -1.59 -5.08 -8.71
CA TYR A 9 -1.26 -5.97 -7.61
C TYR A 9 -2.41 -6.01 -6.61
N CYS A 10 -3.01 -7.19 -6.44
CA CYS A 10 -4.03 -7.38 -5.42
C CYS A 10 -3.41 -7.59 -4.04
N PHE A 11 -4.05 -7.04 -3.01
CA PHE A 11 -3.65 -7.33 -1.64
C PHE A 11 -3.86 -8.81 -1.29
N VAL A 12 -2.78 -9.49 -0.88
CA VAL A 12 -2.85 -10.90 -0.45
C VAL A 12 -2.79 -11.03 1.06
N SER A 13 -1.77 -10.45 1.69
CA SER A 13 -1.54 -10.56 3.12
C SER A 13 -0.67 -9.43 3.64
N GLN A 14 -0.67 -9.25 4.95
CA GLN A 14 0.20 -8.31 5.65
C GLN A 14 0.69 -8.91 6.97
N LYS A 15 1.81 -8.39 7.45
CA LYS A 15 2.39 -8.75 8.75
C LYS A 15 2.79 -7.48 9.48
N ASN A 16 2.41 -7.37 10.75
CA ASN A 16 2.79 -6.27 11.64
C ASN A 16 2.34 -4.84 11.22
N LEU A 17 1.28 -4.69 10.40
CA LEU A 17 0.82 -3.35 9.99
C LEU A 17 0.41 -2.48 11.19
N GLU A 18 -0.29 -3.04 12.18
CA GLU A 18 -0.73 -2.26 13.35
C GLU A 18 0.47 -1.67 14.13
N SER A 19 1.51 -2.48 14.36
CA SER A 19 2.73 -2.03 15.05
C SER A 19 3.50 -1.00 14.23
N TYR A 20 3.55 -1.16 12.91
CA TYR A 20 4.14 -0.17 12.00
C TYR A 20 3.41 1.17 12.10
N LEU A 21 2.07 1.17 12.00
CA LEU A 21 1.28 2.40 12.14
C LEU A 21 1.39 3.00 13.54
N GLN A 22 1.57 2.18 14.58
CA GLN A 22 1.81 2.67 15.94
C GLN A 22 3.15 3.39 16.06
N ALA A 23 4.21 2.86 15.47
CA ALA A 23 5.52 3.51 15.45
C ALA A 23 5.50 4.86 14.72
N LEU A 24 4.57 5.04 13.77
CA LEU A 24 4.30 6.31 13.09
C LEU A 24 3.38 7.26 13.87
N ASN A 25 3.00 6.93 15.12
CA ASN A 25 2.07 7.70 15.95
C ASN A 25 0.67 7.89 15.34
N ILE A 26 0.22 6.98 14.48
CA ILE A 26 -1.14 7.00 13.93
C ILE A 26 -2.13 6.60 15.03
N ASN A 27 -3.25 7.31 15.11
CA ASN A 27 -4.25 7.11 16.16
C ASN A 27 -4.87 5.70 16.11
N MET A 28 -5.35 5.23 17.27
CA MET A 28 -5.84 3.85 17.44
C MET A 28 -6.98 3.49 16.47
N ALA A 29 -7.91 4.40 16.19
CA ALA A 29 -9.05 4.14 15.31
C ALA A 29 -8.58 3.83 13.87
N LEU A 30 -7.68 4.66 13.33
CA LEU A 30 -7.11 4.43 12.00
C LEU A 30 -6.30 3.13 11.95
N ARG A 31 -5.57 2.78 13.01
CA ARG A 31 -4.82 1.51 13.08
C ARG A 31 -5.72 0.27 13.08
N LYS A 32 -6.96 0.38 13.55
CA LYS A 32 -7.94 -0.71 13.49
C LYS A 32 -8.63 -0.81 12.13
N ILE A 33 -8.80 0.31 11.43
CA ILE A 33 -9.46 0.34 10.11
C ILE A 33 -8.49 -0.07 8.99
N ALA A 34 -7.26 0.46 8.99
CA ALA A 34 -6.31 0.26 7.89
C ALA A 34 -6.06 -1.21 7.50
N PRO A 35 -5.91 -2.16 8.45
CA PRO A 35 -5.74 -3.58 8.13
C PRO A 35 -6.91 -4.21 7.37
N LEU A 36 -8.12 -3.63 7.47
CA LEU A 36 -9.33 -4.13 6.84
C LEU A 36 -9.50 -3.63 5.40
N LEU A 37 -8.76 -2.57 5.01
CA LEU A 37 -8.95 -1.91 3.71
C LEU A 37 -8.45 -2.74 2.52
N LYS A 38 -7.49 -3.65 2.74
CA LYS A 38 -6.89 -4.52 1.71
C LYS A 38 -6.63 -3.77 0.39
N PRO A 39 -5.77 -2.73 0.41
CA PRO A 39 -5.59 -1.85 -0.74
C PRO A 39 -4.87 -2.57 -1.88
N ASP A 40 -5.35 -2.37 -3.11
CA ASP A 40 -4.66 -2.83 -4.31
C ASP A 40 -3.64 -1.77 -4.76
N GLU A 41 -2.65 -2.18 -5.55
CA GLU A 41 -1.63 -1.25 -6.07
C GLU A 41 -1.57 -1.28 -7.60
N GLU A 42 -1.51 -0.10 -8.20
CA GLU A 42 -1.23 0.09 -9.62
C GLU A 42 0.15 0.75 -9.75
N THR A 43 1.08 0.08 -10.43
CA THR A 43 2.43 0.61 -10.68
C THR A 43 2.64 0.85 -12.17
N ASP A 44 3.13 2.03 -12.53
CA ASP A 44 3.56 2.41 -13.89
C ASP A 44 5.05 2.77 -13.88
N HIS A 45 5.89 1.92 -14.47
CA HIS A 45 7.33 2.09 -14.56
C HIS A 45 7.73 2.56 -15.98
N ARG A 46 8.17 3.82 -16.09
CA ARG A 46 8.65 4.44 -17.33
C ARG A 46 10.11 4.85 -17.21
N GLY A 47 11.02 3.97 -17.63
CA GLY A 47 12.46 4.26 -17.61
C GLY A 47 12.99 4.41 -16.18
N SER A 48 13.29 5.63 -15.75
CA SER A 48 13.70 5.96 -14.37
C SER A 48 12.58 6.53 -13.51
N HIS A 49 11.37 6.66 -14.06
CA HIS A 49 10.21 7.18 -13.36
C HIS A 49 9.27 6.04 -12.97
N VAL A 50 8.90 5.98 -11.69
CA VAL A 50 7.93 5.03 -11.17
C VAL A 50 6.80 5.81 -10.53
N THR A 51 5.57 5.53 -10.95
CA THR A 51 4.35 6.00 -10.27
C THR A 51 3.69 4.80 -9.60
N VAL A 52 3.46 4.89 -8.29
CA VAL A 52 2.72 3.88 -7.52
C VAL A 52 1.45 4.52 -7.01
N LYS A 53 0.29 3.92 -7.32
CA LYS A 53 -1.00 4.32 -6.79
C LYS A 53 -1.54 3.23 -5.88
N THR A 54 -1.81 3.58 -4.64
CA THR A 54 -2.44 2.69 -3.67
C THR A 54 -3.94 2.96 -3.67
N LEU A 55 -4.73 1.97 -4.05
CA LEU A 55 -6.17 2.07 -4.25
C LEU A 55 -6.90 1.43 -3.08
N SER A 56 -7.74 2.20 -2.39
CA SER A 56 -8.53 1.69 -1.26
C SER A 56 -9.92 2.30 -1.21
N THR A 57 -10.83 1.66 -0.49
CA THR A 57 -12.19 2.21 -0.24
C THR A 57 -12.18 3.44 0.66
N PHE A 58 -11.05 3.76 1.29
CA PHE A 58 -10.93 4.90 2.21
C PHE A 58 -10.32 6.13 1.53
N ARG A 59 -9.25 5.94 0.75
CA ARG A 59 -8.50 7.00 0.06
C ARG A 59 -7.69 6.46 -1.10
N ASN A 60 -7.57 7.26 -2.16
CA ASN A 60 -6.70 7.08 -3.33
C ASN A 60 -5.77 8.28 -3.48
#